data_AF-A0A1B1AEB3-F1
#
_entry.id   AF-A0A1B1AEB3-F1
#
_cell.length_a   1.000
_cell.length_b   1.000
_cell.length_c   1.000
_cell.angle_alpha   90.00
_cell.angle_beta   90.00
_cell.angle_gamma   90.00
#
_symmetry.space_group_name_H-M   'P 1'
#
loop_
_entity.id
_entity.type
_entity.pdbx_description
1 polymer ?
#
loop_
_entity_poly.entity_id
_entity_poly.type
_entity_poly.pdbx_seq_one_letter_code
_entity_poly.pdbx_strand_id
1 'polypeptide(L)'
;MRYLASVAVLAIAQIGAAWALADNNVARPGGTYASLEAETATDCERLCTDDTLCMAWSFHANSCEFKAIVPAATPQEGIISGVSARAPASMRARFEPVPAATPTALIAEEHEALETPVAAGRPEDEISLALLGGPVAEQELRSRLGN
;
A
#
# COMPACT_ATOMS: atom_id res chain seq x y z
N MET A 1 39.71 -6.11 37.21
CA MET A 1 39.79 -6.33 35.75
C MET A 1 38.89 -7.50 35.29
N ARG A 2 37.58 -7.49 35.60
CA ARG A 2 36.64 -8.56 35.18
C ARG A 2 35.28 -8.02 34.67
N TYR A 3 35.10 -6.71 34.60
CA TYR A 3 33.89 -6.06 34.09
C TYR A 3 34.06 -5.47 32.67
N LEU A 4 35.28 -5.42 32.15
CA LEU A 4 35.58 -4.85 30.83
C LEU A 4 35.21 -5.80 29.68
N ALA A 5 35.07 -7.10 29.95
CA ALA A 5 34.68 -8.08 28.94
C ALA A 5 33.18 -8.06 28.62
N SER A 6 32.35 -7.46 29.48
CA SER A 6 30.88 -7.51 29.36
C SER A 6 30.29 -6.35 28.57
N VAL A 7 31.02 -5.25 28.38
CA VAL A 7 30.51 -4.07 27.65
C VAL A 7 30.64 -4.21 26.13
N ALA A 8 31.50 -5.10 25.64
CA ALA A 8 31.80 -5.23 24.21
C ALA A 8 30.69 -5.95 23.39
N VAL A 9 29.72 -6.61 24.02
CA VAL A 9 28.73 -7.47 23.33
C VAL A 9 27.40 -6.74 23.03
N LEU A 10 27.17 -5.54 23.56
CA LEU A 10 25.87 -4.83 23.47
C LEU A 10 25.83 -3.67 22.46
N ALA A 11 26.70 -3.66 21.43
CA ALA A 11 26.84 -2.52 20.50
C ALA A 11 26.52 -2.83 19.02
N ILE A 12 25.75 -3.88 18.69
CA ILE A 12 25.46 -4.23 17.28
C ILE A 12 23.99 -3.99 16.86
N ALA A 13 23.11 -3.47 17.73
CA ALA A 13 21.67 -3.62 17.50
C ALA A 13 20.90 -2.45 16.85
N GLN A 14 21.51 -1.41 16.25
CA GLN A 14 20.72 -0.19 15.89
C GLN A 14 21.02 0.47 14.52
N ILE A 15 21.48 -0.26 13.50
CA ILE A 15 21.43 0.28 12.13
C ILE A 15 20.17 -0.29 11.46
N GLY A 16 19.02 0.23 11.90
CA GLY A 16 17.74 0.04 11.20
C GLY A 16 17.85 0.74 9.86
N ALA A 17 18.06 -0.03 8.81
CA ALA A 17 18.18 0.49 7.48
C ALA A 17 16.80 0.89 6.96
N ALA A 18 16.47 2.18 7.09
CA ALA A 18 15.35 2.79 6.39
C ALA A 18 15.79 3.04 4.94
N TRP A 19 15.76 1.99 4.13
CA TRP A 19 15.90 2.16 2.68
C TRP A 19 14.56 2.71 2.20
N ALA A 20 14.44 4.01 1.89
CA ALA A 20 13.38 4.36 0.94
C ALA A 20 13.81 3.81 -0.42
N LEU A 21 12.95 2.99 -0.99
CA LEU A 21 13.22 2.36 -2.29
C LEU A 21 12.99 3.43 -3.36
N ALA A 22 14.09 4.02 -3.81
CA ALA A 22 14.10 4.84 -5.00
C ALA A 22 14.04 3.93 -6.25
N ASP A 23 13.10 4.24 -7.14
CA ASP A 23 12.94 3.62 -8.44
C ASP A 23 13.79 4.37 -9.47
N ASN A 24 14.70 3.66 -10.14
CA ASN A 24 15.45 4.21 -11.26
C ASN A 24 14.62 4.16 -12.55
N ASN A 25 14.77 5.19 -13.38
CA ASN A 25 14.06 5.33 -14.65
C ASN A 25 12.52 5.30 -14.50
N VAL A 26 12.02 5.90 -13.42
CA VAL A 26 10.59 6.01 -13.13
C VAL A 26 10.28 7.45 -12.78
N ALA A 27 9.31 8.01 -13.48
CA ALA A 27 8.68 9.27 -13.14
C ALA A 27 7.34 9.05 -12.45
N ARG A 28 6.93 10.04 -11.66
CA ARG A 28 5.61 10.12 -11.06
C ARG A 28 5.01 11.48 -11.42
N PRO A 29 4.44 11.66 -12.61
CA PRO A 29 4.04 12.98 -13.10
C PRO A 29 2.90 13.58 -12.27
N GLY A 30 3.01 14.88 -11.98
CA GLY A 30 2.00 15.64 -11.24
C GLY A 30 2.18 15.62 -9.73
N GLY A 31 1.29 16.33 -9.03
CA GLY A 31 1.31 16.43 -7.57
C GLY A 31 2.47 17.24 -6.98
N THR A 32 3.34 17.82 -7.82
CA THR A 32 4.48 18.64 -7.38
C THR A 32 3.99 19.92 -6.72
N TYR A 33 4.45 20.19 -5.50
CA TYR A 33 4.17 21.44 -4.78
C TYR A 33 5.42 22.29 -4.52
N ALA A 34 6.61 21.68 -4.59
CA ALA A 34 7.87 22.38 -4.42
C ALA A 34 8.94 21.74 -5.31
N SER A 35 9.91 22.55 -5.72
CA SER A 35 11.12 22.10 -6.42
C SER A 35 12.33 22.71 -5.73
N LEU A 36 13.34 21.89 -5.42
CA LEU A 36 14.58 22.32 -4.78
C LEU A 36 15.78 21.75 -5.53
N GLU A 37 16.87 22.49 -5.60
CA GLU A 37 18.12 21.96 -6.13
C GLU A 37 18.70 20.92 -5.17
N ALA A 38 19.24 19.85 -5.74
CA ALA A 38 19.99 18.84 -5.01
C ALA A 38 21.04 18.19 -5.90
N GLU A 39 22.09 17.67 -5.26
CA GLU A 39 23.16 17.00 -5.98
C GLU A 39 22.82 15.54 -6.28
N THR A 40 22.05 14.89 -5.41
CA THR A 40 21.74 13.46 -5.51
C THR A 40 20.28 13.13 -5.24
N ALA A 41 19.84 11.97 -5.72
CA ALA A 41 18.52 11.42 -5.38
C ALA A 41 18.37 11.14 -3.88
N THR A 42 19.45 10.75 -3.20
CA THR A 42 19.47 10.54 -1.75
C THR A 42 19.20 11.84 -0.99
N ASP A 43 19.68 12.97 -1.48
CA ASP A 43 19.36 14.28 -0.90
C ASP A 43 17.86 14.59 -1.05
N CYS A 44 17.26 14.29 -2.20
CA CYS A 44 15.82 14.43 -2.39
C CYS A 44 15.01 13.58 -1.41
N GLU A 45 15.43 12.34 -1.20
CA GLU A 45 14.81 11.43 -0.24
C GLU A 45 14.85 12.00 1.17
N ARG A 46 16.03 12.49 1.60
CA ARG A 46 16.22 13.07 2.93
C ARG A 46 15.37 14.32 3.10
N LEU A 47 15.40 15.24 2.13
CA LEU A 47 14.62 16.47 2.20
C LEU A 47 13.11 16.20 2.20
N CYS A 48 12.65 15.23 1.40
CA CYS A 48 11.26 14.77 1.44
C CYS A 48 10.92 14.11 2.78
N THR A 49 11.86 13.39 3.39
CA THR A 49 11.72 12.82 4.74
C THR A 49 11.75 13.89 5.82
N ASP A 50 12.28 15.08 5.58
CA ASP A 50 12.22 16.20 6.52
C ASP A 50 10.92 17.02 6.34
N ASP A 51 10.29 17.00 5.17
CA ASP A 51 9.04 17.72 4.86
C ASP A 51 7.77 16.90 5.18
N THR A 52 6.96 17.41 6.11
CA THR A 52 5.72 16.75 6.55
C THR A 52 4.65 16.57 5.47
N LEU A 53 4.67 17.39 4.41
CA LEU A 53 3.73 17.31 3.30
C LEU A 53 4.20 16.36 2.20
N CYS A 54 5.49 16.00 2.18
CA CYS A 54 6.05 15.19 1.11
C CYS A 54 5.62 13.72 1.23
N MET A 55 4.85 13.26 0.23
CA MET A 55 4.46 11.86 0.07
C MET A 55 5.31 11.13 -0.96
N ALA A 56 5.81 11.84 -1.98
CA ALA A 56 6.70 11.29 -3.00
C ALA A 56 7.67 12.36 -3.51
N TRP A 57 8.75 11.93 -4.15
CA TRP A 57 9.76 12.80 -4.73
C TRP A 57 10.24 12.26 -6.07
N SER A 58 10.71 13.15 -6.94
CA SER A 58 11.38 12.81 -8.21
C SER A 58 12.64 13.64 -8.34
N PHE A 59 13.75 13.01 -8.71
CA PHE A 59 15.05 13.62 -8.96
C PHE A 59 15.37 13.55 -10.46
N HIS A 60 15.66 14.72 -11.02
CA HIS A 60 16.09 14.86 -12.41
C HIS A 60 16.91 16.14 -12.57
N ALA A 61 18.01 16.08 -13.33
CA ALA A 61 18.83 17.24 -13.69
C ALA A 61 19.18 18.15 -12.48
N ASN A 62 19.65 17.55 -11.38
CA ASN A 62 20.00 18.26 -10.14
C ASN A 62 18.84 19.01 -9.46
N SER A 63 17.59 18.61 -9.76
CA SER A 63 16.39 19.14 -9.14
C SER A 63 15.56 18.03 -8.51
N CYS A 64 15.09 18.27 -7.30
CA CYS A 64 14.11 17.48 -6.58
C CYS A 64 12.73 18.12 -6.75
N GLU A 65 11.77 17.36 -7.23
CA GLU A 65 10.36 17.74 -7.22
C GLU A 65 9.63 17.02 -6.09
N PHE A 66 9.18 17.76 -5.07
CA PHE A 66 8.39 17.22 -3.97
C PHE A 66 6.91 17.18 -4.28
N LYS A 67 6.27 16.07 -3.92
CA LYS A 67 4.89 15.78 -4.28
C LYS A 67 4.05 15.51 -3.05
N ALA A 68 2.88 16.16 -2.99
CA ALA A 68 1.94 16.09 -1.86
C ALA A 68 1.02 14.87 -1.95
N ILE A 69 1.14 14.11 -3.04
CA ILE A 69 0.46 12.85 -3.32
C ILE A 69 1.49 11.86 -3.85
N VAL A 70 1.10 10.59 -4.03
CA VAL A 70 1.90 9.59 -4.75
C VAL A 70 1.28 9.35 -6.13
N PRO A 71 1.73 10.04 -7.19
CA PRO A 71 1.23 9.77 -8.53
C PRO A 71 1.59 8.35 -9.01
N ALA A 72 0.85 7.87 -10.00
CA ALA A 72 1.15 6.61 -10.66
C ALA A 72 2.57 6.65 -11.26
N ALA A 73 3.29 5.53 -11.10
CA ALA A 73 4.62 5.36 -11.67
C ALA A 73 4.53 5.16 -13.20
N THR A 74 5.32 5.93 -13.95
CA THR A 74 5.48 5.81 -15.39
C THR A 74 6.96 5.61 -15.72
N PRO A 75 7.34 4.60 -16.52
CA PRO A 75 8.72 4.43 -16.96
C PRO A 75 9.22 5.67 -17.70
N GLN A 76 10.34 6.24 -17.27
CA GLN A 76 10.97 7.39 -17.91
C GLN A 76 12.47 7.42 -17.59
N GLU A 77 13.30 7.32 -18.62
CA GLU A 77 14.76 7.29 -18.47
C GLU A 77 15.31 8.58 -17.85
N GLY A 78 16.34 8.43 -17.00
CA GLY A 78 17.04 9.57 -16.40
C GLY A 78 16.29 10.26 -15.26
N ILE A 79 15.22 9.67 -14.76
CA ILE A 79 14.48 10.14 -13.58
C ILE A 79 14.52 9.07 -12.50
N ILE A 80 14.87 9.48 -11.28
CA ILE A 80 14.85 8.63 -10.09
C ILE A 80 13.73 9.13 -9.19
N SER A 81 12.77 8.30 -8.83
CA SER A 81 11.65 8.72 -7.97
C SER A 81 11.52 7.80 -6.77
N GLY A 82 11.02 8.32 -5.65
CA GLY A 82 10.78 7.53 -4.44
C GLY A 82 9.44 7.87 -3.79
N VAL A 83 8.97 6.96 -2.95
CA VAL A 83 7.81 7.16 -2.09
C VAL A 83 8.28 7.35 -0.65
N SER A 84 7.85 8.43 -0.01
CA SER A 84 8.21 8.73 1.38
C SER A 84 7.58 7.72 2.34
N ALA A 85 8.24 7.44 3.47
CA ALA A 85 7.67 6.65 4.55
C ALA A 85 6.35 7.22 5.09
N ARG A 86 6.12 8.52 4.91
CA ARG A 86 4.87 9.20 5.28
C ARG A 86 3.68 8.86 4.37
N ALA A 87 3.94 8.38 3.16
CA ALA A 87 2.86 7.99 2.27
C ALA A 87 2.02 6.85 2.89
N PRO A 88 0.71 6.78 2.59
CA PRO A 88 -0.13 5.68 3.02
C PRO A 88 0.49 4.32 2.66
N ALA A 89 0.38 3.34 3.56
CA ALA A 89 0.98 2.01 3.37
C ALA A 89 0.54 1.35 2.06
N SER A 90 -0.72 1.54 1.66
CA SER A 90 -1.26 1.04 0.39
C SER A 90 -0.51 1.57 -0.84
N MET A 91 0.09 2.76 -0.77
CA MET A 91 0.89 3.35 -1.85
C MET A 91 2.37 2.94 -1.78
N ARG A 92 2.82 2.44 -0.62
CA ARG A 92 4.16 1.88 -0.42
C ARG A 92 4.26 0.38 -0.75
N ALA A 93 3.14 -0.35 -0.64
CA ALA A 93 3.06 -1.81 -0.70
C ALA A 93 3.52 -2.49 -1.99
N ARG A 94 3.90 -1.76 -3.05
CA ARG A 94 4.60 -2.37 -4.19
C ARG A 94 6.04 -2.78 -3.88
N PHE A 95 6.58 -2.37 -2.73
CA PHE A 95 7.99 -2.53 -2.40
C PHE A 95 8.27 -3.35 -1.14
N GLU A 96 7.24 -3.81 -0.43
CA GLU A 96 7.47 -4.80 0.61
C GLU A 96 7.80 -6.13 -0.08
N PRO A 97 8.99 -6.72 0.12
CA PRO A 97 9.18 -8.11 -0.24
C PRO A 97 8.10 -8.87 0.53
N VAL A 98 7.18 -9.50 -0.19
CA VAL A 98 6.22 -10.44 0.40
C VAL A 98 7.06 -11.33 1.32
N PRO A 99 6.84 -11.31 2.66
CA PRO A 99 7.58 -12.21 3.53
C PRO A 99 7.37 -13.59 2.94
N ALA A 100 8.45 -14.25 2.55
CA ALA A 100 8.40 -15.53 1.86
C ALA A 100 7.49 -16.44 2.69
N ALA A 101 6.25 -16.59 2.23
CA ALA A 101 5.29 -17.46 2.86
C ALA A 101 5.97 -18.81 2.83
N THR A 102 6.35 -19.31 4.00
CA THR A 102 6.88 -20.65 4.14
C THR A 102 5.79 -21.54 3.56
N PRO A 103 6.03 -22.29 2.47
CA PRO A 103 5.06 -23.27 2.05
C PRO A 103 5.02 -24.29 3.18
N THR A 104 3.96 -24.25 3.99
CA THR A 104 3.60 -25.35 4.87
C THR A 104 3.41 -26.56 3.98
N ALA A 105 4.46 -27.37 3.90
CA ALA A 105 4.43 -28.66 3.27
C ALA A 105 3.48 -29.57 4.07
N LEU A 106 2.58 -30.20 3.32
CA LEU A 106 2.07 -31.56 3.54
C LEU A 106 1.26 -31.80 4.82
N ILE A 107 -0.07 -31.81 4.68
CA ILE A 107 -0.82 -33.02 5.04
C ILE A 107 -1.76 -33.31 3.86
N ALA A 108 -1.44 -34.40 3.16
CA ALA A 108 -2.33 -35.09 2.25
C ALA A 108 -2.84 -36.32 3.00
N GLU A 109 -4.05 -36.25 3.53
CA GLU A 109 -4.91 -37.36 3.97
C GLU A 109 -6.33 -36.75 3.95
N GLU A 110 -7.39 -37.31 3.39
CA GLU A 110 -7.61 -38.50 2.58
C GLU A 110 -8.98 -38.23 1.91
N HIS A 111 -9.14 -38.69 0.68
CA HIS A 111 -10.39 -38.59 -0.04
C HIS A 111 -11.32 -39.68 0.51
N GLU A 112 -12.25 -39.34 1.40
CA GLU A 112 -13.37 -40.23 1.73
C GLU A 112 -14.69 -39.56 1.35
N ALA A 113 -15.25 -40.06 0.25
CA ALA A 113 -16.60 -39.76 -0.17
C ALA A 113 -17.59 -40.50 0.73
N LEU A 114 -18.42 -39.78 1.48
CA LEU A 114 -19.69 -40.32 1.94
C LEU A 114 -20.76 -39.24 2.15
N GLU A 115 -21.75 -39.30 1.25
CA GLU A 115 -23.17 -39.00 1.40
C GLU A 115 -23.64 -37.59 1.79
N THR A 116 -24.34 -37.00 0.82
CA THR A 116 -25.31 -35.92 0.94
C THR A 116 -26.38 -36.19 2.02
N PRO A 117 -26.66 -35.22 2.90
CA PRO A 117 -28.02 -35.01 3.36
C PRO A 117 -28.56 -33.69 2.81
N VAL A 118 -29.68 -33.85 2.11
CA VAL A 118 -30.62 -32.82 1.71
C VAL A 118 -31.17 -32.07 2.93
N ALA A 119 -31.35 -30.75 2.74
CA ALA A 119 -32.25 -29.82 3.43
C ALA A 119 -31.86 -29.29 4.84
N ALA A 120 -31.57 -27.98 4.89
CA ALA A 120 -32.52 -26.97 5.41
C ALA A 120 -31.97 -25.55 5.13
N GLY A 121 -32.75 -24.73 4.42
CA GLY A 121 -32.38 -23.37 4.04
C GLY A 121 -32.15 -22.46 5.25
N ARG A 122 -31.06 -21.69 5.20
CA ARG A 122 -30.78 -20.59 6.14
C ARG A 122 -31.13 -19.25 5.49
N PRO A 123 -31.71 -18.29 6.24
CA PRO A 123 -32.23 -17.03 5.71
C PRO A 123 -31.07 -16.04 5.51
N GLU A 124 -30.27 -16.25 4.47
CA GLU A 124 -29.14 -15.34 4.13
C GLU A 124 -29.44 -14.53 2.84
N ASP A 125 -30.50 -14.92 2.13
CA ASP A 125 -30.93 -14.28 0.89
C ASP A 125 -31.71 -12.97 1.14
N GLU A 126 -32.44 -12.82 2.25
CA GLU A 126 -33.23 -11.61 2.52
C GLU A 126 -32.36 -10.37 2.78
N ILE A 127 -31.25 -10.53 3.50
CA ILE A 127 -30.35 -9.41 3.84
C ILE A 127 -29.64 -8.92 2.58
N SER A 128 -29.24 -9.86 1.71
CA SER A 128 -28.60 -9.57 0.43
C SER A 128 -29.58 -8.89 -0.55
N LEU A 129 -30.85 -9.30 -0.55
CA LEU A 129 -31.89 -8.72 -1.39
C LEU A 129 -32.35 -7.33 -0.91
N ALA A 130 -32.32 -7.07 0.40
CA ALA A 130 -32.63 -5.76 0.98
C ALA A 130 -31.54 -4.70 0.68
N LEU A 131 -30.27 -5.12 0.58
CA LEU A 131 -29.13 -4.25 0.26
C LEU A 131 -28.98 -3.94 -1.24
N LEU A 132 -29.60 -4.73 -2.12
CA LEU A 132 -29.58 -4.53 -3.57
C LEU A 132 -30.65 -3.54 -4.09
N GLY A 133 -31.40 -2.89 -3.18
CA GLY A 133 -32.47 -1.97 -3.55
C GLY A 133 -33.68 -2.73 -4.08
N GLY A 134 -34.50 -3.23 -3.15
CA GLY A 134 -35.71 -3.99 -3.45
C GLY A 134 -36.62 -3.31 -4.50
N PRO A 135 -37.44 -4.08 -5.24
CA PRO A 135 -38.25 -3.54 -6.32
C PRO A 135 -39.16 -2.45 -5.79
N VAL A 136 -38.99 -1.24 -6.31
CA VAL A 136 -39.93 -0.13 -6.14
C VAL A 136 -41.30 -0.64 -6.57
N ALA A 137 -42.19 -0.82 -5.61
CA ALA A 137 -43.60 -0.98 -5.87
C ALA A 137 -44.11 0.34 -6.46
N GLU A 138 -44.01 0.49 -7.78
CA GLU A 138 -44.58 1.62 -8.55
C GLU A 138 -46.13 1.66 -8.51
N GLN A 139 -46.76 0.86 -7.66
CA GLN A 139 -48.21 0.68 -7.65
C GLN A 139 -48.95 1.64 -6.70
N GLU A 140 -48.24 2.36 -5.81
CA GLU A 140 -48.89 3.29 -4.87
C GLU A 140 -48.87 4.77 -5.34
N LEU A 141 -48.08 5.12 -6.36
CA LEU A 141 -48.03 6.50 -6.86
C LEU A 141 -49.10 6.81 -7.93
N ARG A 142 -49.66 5.79 -8.59
CA ARG A 142 -50.69 5.99 -9.63
C ARG A 142 -52.11 6.25 -9.08
N SER A 143 -52.37 5.96 -7.81
CA SER A 143 -53.69 6.19 -7.20
C SER A 143 -53.88 7.62 -6.66
N ARG A 144 -52.90 8.51 -6.75
CA ARG A 144 -52.99 9.89 -6.24
C ARG A 144 -53.07 11.00 -7.29
N LEU A 145 -53.16 10.65 -8.58
CA LEU A 145 -53.38 11.61 -9.68
C LEU A 145 -54.73 11.39 -10.39
N GLY A 146 -55.74 10.95 -9.61
CA GLY A 146 -57.14 10.92 -10.04
C GLY A 146 -57.98 11.82 -9.13
N ASN A 147 -57.98 13.12 -9.42
CA ASN A 147 -59.10 14.04 -9.20
C ASN A 147 -58.88 15.33 -10.01
#